data_AF-A0A6B2T4V4-F1
#
_entry.id   AF-A0A6B2T4V4-F1
#
_cell.length_a   1.000
_cell.length_b   1.000
_cell.length_c   1.000
_cell.angle_alpha   90.00
_cell.angle_beta   90.00
_cell.angle_gamma   90.00
#
_symmetry.space_group_name_H-M   'P 1'
#
loop_
_entity.id
_entity.type
_entity.pdbx_description
1 polymer ?
#
loop_
_entity_poly.entity_id
_entity_poly.type
_entity_poly.pdbx_seq_one_letter_code
_entity_poly.pdbx_strand_id
1 'polypeptide(L)'
;DAETVRLLRPGDRVDVIAADGSRSAGGEPHTVASGARVTAVPEPGEGPPEAGALVVLSVPRDTAARLAGAGASAPLAVAFR
;
A
#
# COMPACT_ATOMS: atom_id res chain seq x y z
N ASP A 1 5.43 3.95 4.70
CA ASP A 1 6.60 4.13 5.58
C ASP A 1 7.17 2.76 5.91
N ALA A 2 8.49 2.59 5.86
CA ALA A 2 9.12 1.29 6.05
C ALA A 2 9.14 0.85 7.52
N GLU A 3 9.28 1.78 8.47
CA GLU A 3 9.27 1.47 9.90
C GLU A 3 7.88 1.00 10.34
N THR A 4 6.83 1.66 9.85
CA THR A 4 5.43 1.31 10.12
C THR A 4 5.09 -0.11 9.63
N VAL A 5 5.66 -0.55 8.51
CA VAL A 5 5.43 -1.91 7.95
C VAL A 5 6.07 -3.00 8.81
N ARG A 6 7.12 -2.71 9.58
CA ARG A 6 7.74 -3.69 10.50
C ARG A 6 6.82 -4.11 11.65
N LEU A 7 5.76 -3.36 11.90
CA LEU A 7 4.73 -3.70 12.88
C LEU A 7 3.70 -4.68 12.32
N LEU A 8 3.57 -4.80 10.98
CA LEU A 8 2.61 -5.71 10.35
C LEU A 8 3.00 -7.16 10.59
N ARG A 9 1.99 -7.98 10.85
CA ARG A 9 2.08 -9.44 10.86
C ARG A 9 1.19 -10.04 9.77
N PRO A 10 1.57 -11.19 9.20
CA PRO A 10 0.64 -11.99 8.41
C PRO A 10 -0.65 -12.24 9.19
N GLY A 11 -1.79 -11.90 8.58
CA GLY A 11 -3.11 -11.92 9.21
C GLY A 11 -3.70 -10.54 9.51
N ASP A 12 -2.87 -9.49 9.58
CA ASP A 12 -3.33 -8.13 9.83
C ASP A 12 -4.22 -7.59 8.70
N ARG A 13 -5.04 -6.61 9.04
CA ARG A 13 -5.95 -5.92 8.13
C ARG A 13 -5.44 -4.51 7.92
N VAL A 14 -5.36 -4.11 6.66
CA VAL A 14 -4.92 -2.76 6.29
C VAL A 14 -5.86 -2.13 5.27
N ASP A 15 -5.92 -0.80 5.31
CA ASP A 15 -6.49 0.01 4.25
C ASP A 15 -5.35 0.56 3.37
N VAL A 16 -5.57 0.58 2.06
CA VAL A 16 -4.62 1.10 1.08
C VAL A 16 -5.18 2.39 0.48
N ILE A 17 -4.39 3.45 0.58
CA ILE A 17 -4.77 4.81 0.22
C ILE A 17 -3.86 5.25 -0.93
N ALA A 18 -4.44 5.71 -2.03
CA ALA A 18 -3.67 6.39 -3.05
C ALA A 18 -3.48 7.85 -2.63
N ALA A 19 -2.23 8.29 -2.57
CA ALA A 19 -1.92 9.70 -2.59
C ALA A 19 -1.98 10.16 -4.04
N ASP A 20 -2.60 11.27 -4.33
CA ASP A 20 -2.69 11.85 -5.66
C ASP A 20 -1.29 12.24 -6.10
N GLY A 21 -0.79 11.61 -7.17
CA GLY A 21 0.62 11.68 -7.58
C GLY A 21 1.13 13.05 -8.01
N SER A 22 0.29 14.09 -7.95
CA SER A 22 0.70 15.46 -8.22
C SER A 22 -0.12 16.44 -7.38
N ARG A 23 0.56 17.25 -6.57
CA ARG A 23 -0.03 18.44 -5.92
C ARG A 23 -0.71 19.38 -6.92
N SER A 24 -0.39 19.28 -8.21
CA SER A 24 -0.99 20.09 -9.28
C SER A 24 -2.32 19.54 -9.80
N ALA A 25 -2.70 18.29 -9.48
CA ALA A 25 -3.95 17.69 -9.97
C ALA A 25 -5.13 17.86 -9.00
N GLY A 26 -4.91 18.41 -7.80
CA GLY A 26 -5.99 18.76 -6.87
C GLY A 26 -6.86 17.59 -6.40
N GLY A 27 -6.42 16.35 -6.61
CA GLY A 27 -7.12 15.18 -6.11
C GLY A 27 -6.96 15.05 -4.59
N GLU A 28 -7.99 14.53 -3.95
CA GLU A 28 -7.98 14.19 -2.53
C GLU A 28 -7.56 12.74 -2.32
N PRO A 29 -6.77 12.46 -1.25
CA PRO A 29 -6.40 11.09 -0.91
C PRO A 29 -7.64 10.22 -0.77
N HIS A 30 -7.63 9.05 -1.41
CA HIS A 30 -8.78 8.16 -1.39
C HIS A 30 -8.37 6.70 -1.18
N THR A 31 -9.26 5.96 -0.52
CA THR A 31 -9.05 4.54 -0.23
C THR A 31 -9.31 3.70 -1.48
N VAL A 32 -8.30 2.96 -1.93
CA VAL A 32 -8.37 2.06 -3.09
C VAL A 32 -8.83 0.66 -2.66
N ALA A 33 -8.41 0.23 -1.46
CA ALA A 33 -8.80 -1.03 -0.86
C ALA A 33 -9.01 -0.87 0.64
N SER A 34 -10.06 -1.47 1.19
CA SER A 34 -10.27 -1.53 2.64
C SER A 34 -10.24 -2.96 3.16
N GLY A 35 -9.62 -3.14 4.33
CA GLY A 35 -9.54 -4.43 5.03
C GLY A 35 -8.77 -5.51 4.28
N ALA A 36 -7.79 -5.13 3.46
CA ALA A 36 -6.91 -6.06 2.77
C ALA A 36 -6.12 -6.88 3.81
N ARG A 37 -6.04 -8.20 3.61
CA ARG A 37 -5.30 -9.11 4.50
C ARG A 37 -3.84 -9.11 4.11
N VAL A 38 -2.95 -8.88 5.07
CA VAL A 38 -1.53 -9.12 4.89
C VAL A 38 -1.28 -10.63 4.88
N THR A 39 -0.65 -11.14 3.81
CA THR A 39 -0.24 -12.55 3.71
C THR A 39 1.23 -12.73 3.97
N ALA A 40 2.05 -11.75 3.60
CA ALA A 40 3.47 -11.74 3.91
C ALA A 40 3.98 -10.31 4.03
N VAL A 41 4.99 -10.14 4.87
CA VAL A 41 5.81 -8.93 4.96
C VAL A 41 7.23 -9.37 4.65
N PRO A 42 7.67 -9.25 3.38
CA PRO A 42 9.03 -9.60 3.01
C PRO A 42 10.05 -8.76 3.77
N GLU A 43 11.18 -9.38 4.14
CA GLU A 43 12.30 -8.65 4.75
C GLU A 43 12.72 -7.51 3.81
N PRO A 44 12.96 -6.31 4.35
CA PRO A 44 13.40 -5.18 3.54
C PRO A 44 14.73 -5.54 2.86
N GLY A 45 14.74 -5.46 1.52
CA GLY A 45 15.95 -5.67 0.74
C GLY A 45 16.97 -4.53 0.95
N GLU A 46 18.18 -4.71 0.41
CA GLU A 46 19.19 -3.65 0.28
C GLU A 46 18.74 -2.62 -0.77
N GLY A 47 17.68 -1.89 -0.47
CA GLY A 47 17.13 -0.82 -1.29
C GLY A 47 17.25 0.54 -0.59
N PRO A 48 17.11 1.65 -1.33
CA PRO A 48 17.10 2.98 -0.72
C PRO A 48 15.94 3.08 0.30
N PRO A 49 16.14 3.67 1.49
CA PRO A 49 15.09 3.81 2.50
C PRO A 49 13.89 4.64 1.99
N GLU A 50 14.11 5.47 0.96
CA GLU A 50 13.05 6.25 0.31
C GLU A 50 12.12 5.38 -0.56
N ALA A 51 12.51 4.14 -0.89
CA ALA A 51 11.71 3.22 -1.69
C ALA A 51 10.52 2.61 -0.92
N GLY A 52 10.45 2.82 0.40
CA GLY A 52 9.39 2.26 1.25
C GLY A 52 9.59 0.77 1.55
N ALA A 53 8.51 0.05 1.81
CA ALA A 53 8.54 -1.37 2.17
C ALA A 53 7.57 -2.19 1.31
N LEU A 54 7.91 -3.46 1.10
CA LEU A 54 7.09 -4.42 0.37
C LEU A 54 6.11 -5.11 1.33
N VAL A 55 4.85 -5.24 0.93
CA VAL A 55 3.83 -6.02 1.65
C VAL A 55 3.05 -6.83 0.63
N VAL A 56 2.78 -8.09 0.93
CA VAL A 56 1.95 -8.96 0.10
C VAL A 56 0.55 -9.00 0.69
N LEU A 57 -0.45 -8.69 -0.14
CA LEU A 57 -1.85 -8.62 0.26
C LEU A 57 -2.68 -9.70 -0.44
N SER A 58 -3.57 -10.34 0.32
CA SER A 58 -4.66 -11.14 -0.24
C SER A 58 -5.87 -10.25 -0.48
N VAL A 59 -6.20 -10.02 -1.75
CA VAL A 59 -7.34 -9.22 -2.19
C VAL A 59 -8.10 -9.92 -3.32
N PRO A 60 -9.39 -9.61 -3.54
CA PRO A 60 -10.11 -10.03 -4.75
C PRO A 60 -9.41 -9.55 -6.03
N ARG A 61 -9.61 -10.28 -7.14
CA ARG A 61 -8.95 -9.98 -8.43
C ARG A 61 -9.26 -8.57 -8.94
N ASP A 62 -10.50 -8.11 -8.79
CA ASP A 62 -10.88 -6.75 -9.19
C ASP A 62 -10.16 -5.68 -8.36
N THR A 63 -9.98 -5.92 -7.06
CA THR A 63 -9.21 -5.04 -6.17
C THR A 63 -7.73 -5.03 -6.55
N ALA A 64 -7.16 -6.19 -6.91
CA ALA A 64 -5.78 -6.27 -7.38
C ALA A 64 -5.56 -5.41 -8.65
N ALA A 65 -6.50 -5.46 -9.60
CA ALA A 65 -6.44 -4.63 -10.80
C ALA A 65 -6.52 -3.13 -10.48
N ARG A 66 -7.39 -2.72 -9.53
CA ARG A 66 -7.48 -1.33 -9.07
C ARG A 66 -6.20 -0.85 -8.39
N LEU A 67 -5.61 -1.69 -7.53
CA LEU A 67 -4.35 -1.39 -6.87
C LEU A 67 -3.20 -1.23 -7.87
N ALA A 68 -3.13 -2.11 -8.88
CA ALA A 68 -2.13 -2.02 -9.93
C ALA A 68 -2.25 -0.72 -10.75
N GLY A 69 -3.48 -0.32 -11.09
CA GLY A 69 -3.73 0.95 -11.77
C GLY A 69 -3.35 2.16 -10.92
N ALA A 70 -3.79 2.19 -9.66
CA ALA A 70 -3.49 3.29 -8.75
C ALA A 70 -1.98 3.43 -8.47
N GLY A 71 -1.29 2.31 -8.23
CA GLY A 71 0.15 2.29 -7.99
C GLY A 71 1.00 2.68 -9.21
N ALA A 72 0.48 2.51 -10.43
CA ALA A 72 1.13 3.00 -11.64
C ALA A 72 0.99 4.53 -11.81
N SER A 73 -0.09 5.11 -11.27
CA SER A 73 -0.36 6.55 -11.36
C SER A 73 0.23 7.36 -10.22
N ALA A 74 0.37 6.77 -9.04
CA ALA A 74 0.71 7.53 -7.85
C ALA A 74 1.22 6.67 -6.68
N PRO A 75 1.94 7.28 -5.72
CA PRO A 75 2.38 6.59 -4.51
C PRO A 75 1.20 6.07 -3.69
N LEU A 76 1.35 4.85 -3.15
CA LEU A 76 0.37 4.24 -2.26
C LEU A 76 0.85 4.29 -0.81
N ALA A 77 -0.07 4.58 0.09
CA ALA A 77 0.11 4.50 1.54
C ALA A 77 -0.71 3.35 2.12
N VAL A 78 -0.20 2.78 3.22
CA VAL A 78 -0.86 1.70 3.96
C VAL A 78 -1.14 2.19 5.37
N ALA A 79 -2.38 2.00 5.83
CA ALA A 79 -2.81 2.34 7.17
C ALA A 79 -3.38 1.10 7.87
N PHE A 80 -3.02 0.94 9.15
CA PHE A 80 -3.62 -0.08 10.02
C PHE A 80 -5.00 0.35 10.48
N ARG A 81 -5.88 -0.62 10.72
CA ARG A 81 -7.08 -0.39 11.51
C ARG A 81 -6.76 -0.55 13.00
#